data_AF-A0A935GP54-F1
#
_entry.id   AF-A0A935GP54-F1
#
_cell.length_a   1.000
_cell.length_b   1.000
_cell.length_c   1.000
_cell.angle_alpha   90.00
_cell.angle_beta   90.00
_cell.angle_gamma   90.00
#
_symmetry.space_group_name_H-M   'P 1'
#
loop_
_entity.id
_entity.type
_entity.pdbx_description
1 polymer ?
#
loop_
_entity_poly.entity_id
_entity_poly.type
_entity_poly.pdbx_seq_one_letter_code
_entity_poly.pdbx_strand_id
1 'polypeptide(L)'
;DFTAVRTLHDMPYGIANQQVDYAMRNGHVPVGFWRAPGQQNGVYRECFLDELAQAAGKDPLEFRLAMLPAGDKNRLVLEAAAKAAGWGTPLAEGVGRGLAVVNGFGSYAAGVAEVSVDAGGALKVLRYVVAIDSGHVVNPDSCAAQAESNAIYGLGALFEANTVKDGRIQESNFHDFPLPMIGDMPRVELVLVPTGGFWGGHGEPGILPFQAAVLNAVFAATGKRIRSLPIKPGDLRKA
;
A
#
# COMPACT_ATOMS: atom_id res chain seq x y z
N ASP A 1 19.43 11.18 -4.12
CA ASP A 1 19.17 9.80 -3.68
C ASP A 1 18.34 9.13 -4.78
N PHE A 2 18.84 8.04 -5.36
CA PHE A 2 18.14 7.35 -6.46
C PHE A 2 16.86 6.63 -5.98
N THR A 3 16.77 6.30 -4.69
CA THR A 3 15.61 5.60 -4.12
C THR A 3 14.40 6.52 -3.94
N ALA A 4 14.64 7.82 -3.68
CA ALA A 4 13.60 8.80 -3.35
C ALA A 4 12.54 8.97 -4.45
N VAL A 5 12.91 8.82 -5.71
CA VAL A 5 12.02 8.99 -6.87
C VAL A 5 11.75 7.69 -7.61
N ARG A 6 12.32 6.57 -7.16
CA ARG A 6 12.37 5.33 -7.95
C ARG A 6 10.98 4.82 -8.33
N THR A 7 10.04 4.78 -7.39
CA THR A 7 8.69 4.27 -7.66
C THR A 7 7.84 5.20 -8.53
N LEU A 8 8.24 6.47 -8.65
CA LEU A 8 7.65 7.40 -9.60
C LEU A 8 8.29 7.20 -10.97
N HIS A 9 9.63 7.25 -11.07
CA HIS A 9 10.39 7.14 -12.31
C HIS A 9 10.21 5.77 -13.00
N ASP A 10 10.31 4.67 -12.24
CA ASP A 10 10.23 3.30 -12.77
C ASP A 10 8.79 2.76 -12.71
N MET A 11 7.78 3.62 -12.88
CA MET A 11 6.39 3.19 -12.80
C MET A 11 6.03 2.21 -13.93
N PRO A 12 5.20 1.19 -13.66
CA PRO A 12 4.94 0.14 -14.64
C PRO A 12 3.94 0.53 -15.74
N TYR A 13 3.30 1.69 -15.61
CA TYR A 13 2.26 2.14 -16.52
C TYR A 13 2.85 2.84 -17.74
N GLY A 14 2.35 2.50 -18.93
CA GLY A 14 2.79 3.07 -20.21
C GLY A 14 2.40 4.54 -20.43
N ILE A 15 2.87 5.45 -19.57
CA ILE A 15 2.68 6.90 -19.71
C ILE A 15 3.92 7.48 -20.41
N ALA A 16 3.74 7.94 -21.65
CA ALA A 16 4.84 8.33 -22.53
C ALA A 16 5.61 9.58 -22.07
N ASN A 17 4.94 10.49 -21.37
CA ASN A 17 5.53 11.77 -20.96
C ASN A 17 5.57 11.85 -19.44
N GLN A 18 6.77 11.97 -18.89
CA GLN A 18 7.00 11.99 -17.46
C GLN A 18 8.09 12.99 -17.10
N GLN A 19 7.84 13.76 -16.05
CA GLN A 19 8.85 14.58 -15.38
C GLN A 19 8.77 14.31 -13.89
N VAL A 20 9.89 13.93 -13.28
CA VAL A 20 10.01 13.69 -11.84
C VAL A 20 11.21 14.46 -11.32
N ASP A 21 10.94 15.49 -10.53
CA ASP A 21 11.95 16.30 -9.87
C ASP A 21 11.98 16.01 -8.38
N TYR A 22 13.17 16.09 -7.78
CA TYR A 22 13.36 15.90 -6.34
C TYR A 22 14.34 16.93 -5.80
N ALA A 23 13.96 17.55 -4.68
CA ALA A 23 14.80 18.45 -3.93
C ALA A 23 15.04 17.88 -2.52
N MET A 24 16.29 17.54 -2.22
CA MET A 24 16.68 17.08 -0.89
C MET A 24 16.62 18.24 0.11
N ARG A 25 15.87 18.05 1.20
CA ARG A 25 15.83 18.97 2.34
C ARG A 25 16.18 18.20 3.60
N ASN A 26 17.36 18.47 4.14
CA ASN A 26 17.81 17.88 5.39
C ASN A 26 17.33 18.77 6.54
N GLY A 27 16.40 18.24 7.35
CA GLY A 27 15.94 18.88 8.57
C GLY A 27 16.86 18.60 9.77
N HIS A 28 16.47 19.12 10.94
CA HIS A 28 17.18 18.85 12.20
C HIS A 28 16.87 17.48 12.80
N VAL A 29 15.79 16.82 12.35
CA VAL A 29 15.43 15.47 12.77
C VAL A 29 16.22 14.47 11.92
N PRO A 30 17.07 13.62 12.52
CA PRO A 30 17.77 12.57 11.78
C PRO A 30 16.77 11.61 11.14
N VAL A 31 17.01 11.26 9.88
CA VAL A 31 16.25 10.24 9.16
C VAL A 31 17.10 8.97 9.00
N GLY A 32 16.44 7.83 8.93
CA GLY A 32 17.09 6.53 8.75
C GLY A 32 16.28 5.63 7.83
N PHE A 33 16.77 4.41 7.62
CA PHE A 33 16.05 3.42 6.84
C PHE A 33 14.86 2.89 7.63
N TRP A 34 13.67 3.14 7.10
CA TRP A 34 12.47 2.39 7.43
C TRP A 34 12.16 1.46 6.25
N ARG A 35 11.47 0.35 6.53
CA ARG A 35 11.24 -0.75 5.57
C ARG A 35 10.80 -0.22 4.20
N ALA A 36 11.43 -0.70 3.14
CA ALA A 36 11.23 -0.27 1.76
C ALA A 36 11.65 1.20 1.48
N PRO A 37 12.90 1.61 1.79
CA PRO A 37 13.33 3.00 1.74
C PRO A 37 13.16 3.63 0.35
N GLY A 38 12.54 4.81 0.30
CA GLY A 38 12.23 5.56 -0.93
C GLY A 38 11.10 4.98 -1.79
N GLN A 39 10.83 3.68 -1.69
CA GLN A 39 9.82 3.01 -2.52
C GLN A 39 8.40 3.10 -1.95
N GLN A 40 8.25 3.42 -0.66
CA GLN A 40 6.95 3.74 -0.05
C GLN A 40 6.20 4.87 -0.77
N ASN A 41 6.91 5.75 -1.51
CA ASN A 41 6.31 6.80 -2.34
C ASN A 41 5.35 6.26 -3.42
N GLY A 42 5.33 4.93 -3.67
CA GLY A 42 4.30 4.28 -4.48
C GLY A 42 2.88 4.57 -4.00
N VAL A 43 2.69 4.88 -2.71
CA VAL A 43 1.38 5.27 -2.16
C VAL A 43 0.77 6.47 -2.90
N TYR A 44 1.57 7.49 -3.20
CA TYR A 44 1.11 8.70 -3.88
C TYR A 44 0.68 8.39 -5.31
N ARG A 45 1.48 7.60 -6.03
CA ARG A 45 1.19 7.17 -7.40
C ARG A 45 -0.10 6.36 -7.47
N GLU A 46 -0.22 5.36 -6.61
CA GLU A 46 -1.35 4.42 -6.64
C GLU A 46 -2.66 5.07 -6.17
N CYS A 47 -2.62 5.97 -5.19
CA CYS A 47 -3.82 6.75 -4.83
C CYS A 47 -4.20 7.73 -5.95
N PHE A 48 -3.24 8.38 -6.59
CA PHE A 48 -3.54 9.28 -7.71
C PHE A 48 -4.12 8.54 -8.92
N LEU A 49 -3.60 7.35 -9.25
CA LEU A 49 -4.17 6.50 -10.30
C LEU A 49 -5.61 6.07 -9.99
N ASP A 50 -5.93 5.84 -8.72
CA ASP A 50 -7.30 5.56 -8.29
C ASP A 50 -8.22 6.78 -8.50
N GLU A 51 -7.73 7.99 -8.24
CA GLU A 51 -8.45 9.24 -8.55
C GLU A 51 -8.65 9.41 -10.07
N LEU A 52 -7.66 9.07 -10.89
CA LEU A 52 -7.79 9.10 -12.35
C LEU A 52 -8.82 8.08 -12.87
N ALA A 53 -8.84 6.87 -12.31
CA ALA A 53 -9.84 5.87 -12.66
C ALA A 53 -11.26 6.36 -12.37
N GLN A 54 -11.46 6.99 -11.19
CA GLN A 54 -12.72 7.60 -10.81
C GLN A 54 -13.13 8.74 -11.75
N ALA A 55 -12.19 9.66 -12.05
CA ALA A 55 -12.45 10.77 -12.97
C ALA A 55 -12.79 10.27 -14.39
N ALA A 56 -12.23 9.13 -14.81
CA ALA A 56 -12.53 8.48 -16.07
C ALA A 56 -13.82 7.63 -16.05
N GLY A 57 -14.48 7.47 -14.89
CA GLY A 57 -15.64 6.60 -14.74
C GLY A 57 -15.32 5.11 -14.99
N LYS A 58 -14.08 4.69 -14.71
CA LYS A 58 -13.61 3.32 -14.94
C LYS A 58 -13.37 2.59 -13.63
N ASP A 59 -13.56 1.27 -13.64
CA ASP A 59 -13.14 0.43 -12.53
C ASP A 59 -11.62 0.55 -12.30
N PRO A 60 -11.15 0.70 -11.05
CA PRO A 60 -9.73 0.88 -10.75
C PRO A 60 -8.80 -0.27 -11.14
N LEU A 61 -9.30 -1.52 -11.18
CA LEU A 61 -8.54 -2.67 -11.68
C LEU A 61 -8.41 -2.56 -13.20
N GLU A 62 -9.53 -2.41 -13.91
CA GLU A 62 -9.54 -2.31 -15.37
C GLU A 62 -8.70 -1.14 -15.87
N PHE A 63 -8.77 0.01 -15.17
CA PHE A 63 -7.98 1.19 -15.50
C PHE A 63 -6.47 0.88 -15.50
N ARG A 64 -5.98 0.18 -14.46
CA ARG A 64 -4.57 -0.23 -14.36
C ARG A 64 -4.22 -1.28 -15.39
N LEU A 65 -5.04 -2.31 -15.57
CA LEU A 65 -4.80 -3.39 -16.53
C LEU A 65 -4.74 -2.88 -17.98
N ALA A 66 -5.48 -1.82 -18.32
CA ALA A 66 -5.42 -1.20 -19.64
C ALA A 66 -4.04 -0.56 -19.95
N MET A 67 -3.26 -0.21 -18.92
CA MET A 67 -1.94 0.40 -19.04
C MET A 67 -0.79 -0.60 -18.81
N LEU A 68 -1.11 -1.85 -18.46
CA LEU A 68 -0.15 -2.92 -18.20
C LEU A 68 -0.23 -3.99 -19.31
N PRO A 69 0.83 -4.18 -20.11
CA PRO A 69 0.85 -5.17 -21.17
C PRO A 69 0.60 -6.60 -20.68
N ALA A 70 0.07 -7.46 -21.56
CA ALA A 70 -0.04 -8.88 -21.28
C ALA A 70 1.36 -9.49 -21.05
N GLY A 71 1.49 -10.32 -20.01
CA GLY A 71 2.76 -10.93 -19.62
C GLY A 71 3.66 -10.05 -18.72
N ASP A 72 3.30 -8.78 -18.47
CA ASP A 72 3.98 -7.95 -17.49
C ASP A 72 3.79 -8.51 -16.07
N LYS A 73 4.87 -8.63 -15.28
CA LYS A 73 4.79 -9.18 -13.93
C LYS A 73 3.92 -8.36 -12.98
N ASN A 74 3.84 -7.03 -13.14
CA ASN A 74 2.90 -6.17 -12.41
C ASN A 74 1.45 -6.54 -12.72
N ARG A 75 1.16 -6.83 -14.01
CA ARG A 75 -0.17 -7.27 -14.43
C ARG A 75 -0.53 -8.59 -13.77
N LEU A 76 0.39 -9.56 -13.80
CA LEU A 76 0.18 -10.90 -13.25
C LEU A 76 -0.12 -10.87 -11.75
N VAL A 77 0.66 -10.11 -10.96
CA VAL A 77 0.38 -9.98 -9.52
C VAL A 77 -0.93 -9.23 -9.26
N LEU A 78 -1.24 -8.20 -10.04
CA LEU A 78 -2.49 -7.45 -9.89
C LEU A 78 -3.72 -8.31 -10.18
N GLU A 79 -3.71 -9.08 -11.27
CA GLU A 79 -4.78 -10.04 -11.60
C GLU A 79 -4.91 -11.13 -10.53
N ALA A 80 -3.79 -11.64 -10.02
CA ALA A 80 -3.78 -12.68 -8.98
C ALA A 80 -4.36 -12.16 -7.65
N ALA A 81 -3.95 -10.97 -7.21
CA ALA A 81 -4.47 -10.35 -5.98
C ALA A 81 -5.97 -10.04 -6.11
N ALA A 82 -6.38 -9.44 -7.24
CA ALA A 82 -7.78 -9.15 -7.51
C ALA A 82 -8.65 -10.42 -7.52
N LYS A 83 -8.20 -11.48 -8.19
CA LYS A 83 -8.91 -12.76 -8.22
C LYS A 83 -9.04 -13.38 -6.82
N ALA A 84 -7.97 -13.43 -6.06
CA ALA A 84 -7.97 -14.02 -4.70
C ALA A 84 -8.80 -13.20 -3.69
N ALA A 85 -8.84 -11.88 -3.87
CA ALA A 85 -9.72 -11.00 -3.11
C ALA A 85 -11.19 -11.08 -3.55
N GLY A 86 -11.48 -11.69 -4.70
CA GLY A 86 -12.81 -11.71 -5.29
C GLY A 86 -13.25 -10.31 -5.76
N TRP A 87 -12.37 -9.57 -6.43
CA TRP A 87 -12.71 -8.26 -6.99
C TRP A 87 -13.99 -8.35 -7.86
N GLY A 88 -14.89 -7.37 -7.71
CA GLY A 88 -16.19 -7.36 -8.37
C GLY A 88 -17.30 -8.17 -7.66
N THR A 89 -16.98 -8.94 -6.61
CA THR A 89 -18.02 -9.55 -5.77
C THR A 89 -18.63 -8.53 -4.82
N PRO A 90 -19.93 -8.69 -4.46
CA PRO A 90 -20.59 -7.83 -3.47
C PRO A 90 -19.87 -7.84 -2.13
N LEU A 91 -19.85 -6.67 -1.48
CA LEU A 91 -19.32 -6.47 -0.14
C LEU A 91 -20.46 -6.29 0.87
N ALA A 92 -20.17 -6.49 2.15
CA ALA A 92 -21.08 -6.08 3.21
C ALA A 92 -21.26 -4.55 3.20
N GLU A 93 -22.41 -4.08 3.68
CA GLU A 93 -22.68 -2.64 3.79
C GLU A 93 -21.61 -1.95 4.67
N GLY A 94 -21.12 -0.79 4.22
CA GLY A 94 -20.08 -0.04 4.92
C GLY A 94 -18.66 -0.57 4.76
N VAL A 95 -18.45 -1.64 3.98
CA VAL A 95 -17.13 -2.15 3.61
C VAL A 95 -16.73 -1.65 2.23
N GLY A 96 -15.53 -1.08 2.15
CA GLY A 96 -14.89 -0.69 0.90
C GLY A 96 -13.75 -1.64 0.55
N ARG A 97 -13.48 -1.79 -0.74
CA ARG A 97 -12.36 -2.57 -1.27
C ARG A 97 -11.52 -1.68 -2.18
N GLY A 98 -10.20 -1.75 -2.02
CA GLY A 98 -9.24 -0.93 -2.76
C GLY A 98 -8.00 -1.75 -3.10
N LEU A 99 -7.32 -1.35 -4.18
CA LEU A 99 -6.16 -2.06 -4.69
C LEU A 99 -5.02 -1.11 -5.03
N ALA A 100 -3.83 -1.69 -5.13
CA ALA A 100 -2.61 -1.03 -5.56
C ALA A 100 -1.62 -2.07 -6.10
N VAL A 101 -0.74 -1.68 -7.01
CA VAL A 101 0.36 -2.51 -7.49
C VAL A 101 1.65 -1.71 -7.47
N VAL A 102 2.72 -2.28 -6.92
CA VAL A 102 4.04 -1.65 -6.85
C VAL A 102 5.12 -2.71 -7.00
N ASN A 103 6.13 -2.41 -7.83
CA ASN A 103 7.33 -3.22 -7.98
C ASN A 103 8.50 -2.60 -7.22
N GLY A 104 9.40 -3.46 -6.75
CA GLY A 104 10.49 -3.06 -5.87
C GLY A 104 11.38 -4.24 -5.49
N PHE A 105 12.66 -3.96 -5.24
CA PHE A 105 13.61 -4.97 -4.71
C PHE A 105 13.70 -6.27 -5.53
N GLY A 106 13.58 -6.16 -6.86
CA GLY A 106 13.61 -7.30 -7.78
C GLY A 106 12.30 -8.10 -7.83
N SER A 107 11.25 -7.64 -7.17
CA SER A 107 9.96 -8.30 -7.03
C SER A 107 8.80 -7.39 -7.43
N TYR A 108 7.63 -7.97 -7.60
CA TYR A 108 6.40 -7.31 -7.99
C TYR A 108 5.34 -7.67 -6.96
N ALA A 109 4.59 -6.67 -6.47
CA ALA A 109 3.55 -6.91 -5.48
C ALA A 109 2.28 -6.15 -5.83
N ALA A 110 1.13 -6.79 -5.65
CA ALA A 110 -0.15 -6.12 -5.66
C ALA A 110 -0.93 -6.47 -4.40
N GLY A 111 -1.58 -5.48 -3.82
CA GLY A 111 -2.39 -5.62 -2.62
C GLY A 111 -3.84 -5.25 -2.89
N VAL A 112 -4.76 -6.00 -2.30
CA VAL A 112 -6.18 -5.64 -2.19
C VAL A 112 -6.54 -5.61 -0.71
N ALA A 113 -7.02 -4.46 -0.25
CA ALA A 113 -7.49 -4.27 1.12
C ALA A 113 -9.02 -4.18 1.14
N GLU A 114 -9.62 -4.77 2.17
CA GLU A 114 -11.01 -4.53 2.55
C GLU A 114 -11.04 -3.82 3.90
N VAL A 115 -11.80 -2.73 3.98
CA VAL A 115 -11.85 -1.88 5.17
C VAL A 115 -13.29 -1.54 5.53
N SER A 116 -13.56 -1.35 6.82
CA SER A 116 -14.79 -0.72 7.29
C SER A 116 -14.47 0.60 7.98
N VAL A 117 -15.36 1.58 7.83
CA VAL A 117 -15.34 2.82 8.60
C VAL A 117 -16.68 2.99 9.28
N ASP A 118 -16.68 3.04 10.61
CA ASP A 118 -17.91 3.23 11.37
C ASP A 118 -18.42 4.69 11.34
N ALA A 119 -19.59 4.95 11.93
CA ALA A 119 -20.16 6.30 11.98
C ALA A 119 -19.28 7.29 12.78
N GLY A 120 -18.51 6.81 13.74
CA GLY A 120 -17.53 7.60 14.51
C GLY A 120 -16.24 7.89 13.74
N GLY A 121 -16.07 7.33 12.54
CA GLY A 121 -14.87 7.46 11.72
C GLY A 121 -13.75 6.51 12.13
N ALA A 122 -14.02 5.47 12.92
CA ALA A 122 -13.03 4.46 13.25
C ALA A 122 -12.78 3.54 12.04
N LEU A 123 -11.55 3.54 11.55
CA LEU A 123 -11.09 2.67 10.47
C LEU A 123 -10.67 1.31 11.02
N LYS A 124 -11.16 0.24 10.39
CA LYS A 124 -10.64 -1.11 10.58
C LYS A 124 -10.23 -1.71 9.24
N VAL A 125 -8.99 -2.18 9.13
CA VAL A 125 -8.56 -3.01 8.01
C VAL A 125 -8.99 -4.45 8.32
N LEU A 126 -9.92 -4.98 7.53
CA LEU A 126 -10.55 -6.28 7.79
C LEU A 126 -9.72 -7.41 7.18
N ARG A 127 -9.26 -7.20 5.95
CA ARG A 127 -8.58 -8.20 5.15
C ARG A 127 -7.57 -7.53 4.24
N TYR A 128 -6.42 -8.18 4.06
CA TYR A 128 -5.40 -7.77 3.12
C TYR A 128 -4.91 -8.99 2.33
N VAL A 129 -5.22 -9.01 1.04
CA VAL A 129 -4.72 -10.02 0.11
C VAL A 129 -3.55 -9.43 -0.65
N VAL A 130 -2.40 -10.09 -0.61
CA VAL A 130 -1.19 -9.62 -1.31
C VAL A 130 -0.67 -10.71 -2.23
N ALA A 131 -0.51 -10.38 -3.51
CA ALA A 131 0.16 -11.23 -4.47
C ALA A 131 1.59 -10.76 -4.67
N ILE A 132 2.56 -11.68 -4.63
CA ILE A 132 3.98 -11.36 -4.76
C ILE A 132 4.64 -12.29 -5.77
N ASP A 133 5.30 -11.71 -6.77
CA ASP A 133 6.22 -12.36 -7.68
C ASP A 133 7.65 -11.95 -7.30
N SER A 134 8.43 -12.90 -6.80
CA SER A 134 9.87 -12.73 -6.49
C SER A 134 10.75 -13.55 -7.45
N GLY A 135 10.19 -13.95 -8.59
CA GLY A 135 10.76 -14.91 -9.53
C GLY A 135 10.67 -16.34 -8.98
N HIS A 136 11.43 -16.62 -7.93
CA HIS A 136 11.54 -17.94 -7.32
C HIS A 136 11.15 -17.90 -5.84
N VAL A 137 10.58 -19.00 -5.33
CA VAL A 137 10.20 -19.14 -3.93
C VAL A 137 10.95 -20.32 -3.33
N VAL A 138 11.70 -20.07 -2.25
CA VAL A 138 12.46 -21.10 -1.53
C VAL A 138 11.64 -21.71 -0.40
N ASN A 139 11.07 -20.87 0.47
CA ASN A 139 10.29 -21.29 1.63
C ASN A 139 8.97 -20.50 1.68
N PRO A 140 7.85 -21.11 1.27
CA PRO A 140 6.53 -20.48 1.28
C PRO A 140 6.09 -19.97 2.66
N ASP A 141 6.42 -20.67 3.75
CA ASP A 141 6.02 -20.27 5.10
C ASP A 141 6.75 -19.00 5.55
N SER A 142 8.04 -18.89 5.21
CA SER A 142 8.80 -17.65 5.46
C SER A 142 8.28 -16.49 4.62
N CYS A 143 7.84 -16.76 3.40
CA CYS A 143 7.16 -15.77 2.56
C CYS A 143 5.85 -15.30 3.22
N ALA A 144 5.03 -16.22 3.71
CA ALA A 144 3.78 -15.90 4.41
C ALA A 144 4.04 -15.02 5.66
N ALA A 145 5.01 -15.39 6.49
CA ALA A 145 5.40 -14.59 7.66
C ALA A 145 5.90 -13.18 7.28
N GLN A 146 6.58 -13.03 6.14
CA GLN A 146 6.99 -11.72 5.63
C GLN A 146 5.79 -10.91 5.10
N ALA A 147 4.80 -11.54 4.48
CA ALA A 147 3.56 -10.87 4.07
C ALA A 147 2.76 -10.35 5.28
N GLU A 148 2.65 -11.17 6.34
CA GLU A 148 2.05 -10.76 7.62
C GLU A 148 2.82 -9.60 8.26
N SER A 149 4.16 -9.69 8.27
CA SER A 149 5.01 -8.61 8.76
C SER A 149 4.83 -7.31 7.97
N ASN A 150 4.77 -7.39 6.64
CA ASN A 150 4.51 -6.24 5.77
C ASN A 150 3.17 -5.56 6.09
N ALA A 151 2.13 -6.35 6.41
CA ALA A 151 0.84 -5.81 6.81
C ALA A 151 0.90 -5.09 8.18
N ILE A 152 1.68 -5.60 9.14
CA ILE A 152 1.89 -4.92 10.45
C ILE A 152 2.53 -3.55 10.22
N TYR A 153 3.65 -3.50 9.49
CA TYR A 153 4.36 -2.23 9.23
C TYR A 153 3.50 -1.27 8.40
N GLY A 154 2.76 -1.78 7.40
CA GLY A 154 1.86 -0.98 6.59
C GLY A 154 0.71 -0.39 7.39
N LEU A 155 0.16 -1.15 8.34
CA LEU A 155 -0.89 -0.71 9.25
C LEU A 155 -0.35 0.36 10.21
N GLY A 156 0.82 0.13 10.81
CA GLY A 156 1.49 1.10 11.67
C GLY A 156 1.70 2.44 10.95
N ALA A 157 2.20 2.40 9.72
CA ALA A 157 2.45 3.61 8.93
C ALA A 157 1.20 4.42 8.55
N LEU A 158 -0.02 3.92 8.80
CA LEU A 158 -1.24 4.70 8.66
C LEU A 158 -1.51 5.60 9.88
N PHE A 159 -0.96 5.29 11.05
CA PHE A 159 -1.30 5.92 12.33
C PHE A 159 -0.08 6.43 13.13
N GLU A 160 1.08 5.81 12.94
CA GLU A 160 2.33 6.16 13.60
C GLU A 160 2.80 7.58 13.23
N ALA A 161 3.19 8.34 14.26
CA ALA A 161 3.87 9.61 14.10
C ALA A 161 4.82 9.86 15.26
N ASN A 162 5.92 10.54 14.95
CA ASN A 162 6.77 11.17 15.95
C ASN A 162 6.47 12.67 15.92
N THR A 163 5.78 13.17 16.93
CA THR A 163 5.36 14.56 17.03
C THR A 163 6.52 15.42 17.50
N VAL A 164 6.96 16.37 16.66
CA VAL A 164 7.97 17.35 17.05
C VAL A 164 7.28 18.60 17.59
N LYS A 165 7.53 18.93 18.85
CA LYS A 165 7.07 20.17 19.48
C LYS A 165 8.21 20.81 20.25
N ASP A 166 8.44 22.10 20.01
CA ASP A 166 9.52 22.89 20.63
C ASP A 166 10.90 22.21 20.52
N GLY A 167 11.17 21.58 19.36
CA GLY A 167 12.42 20.87 19.08
C GLY A 167 12.57 19.50 19.73
N ARG A 168 11.52 18.94 20.35
CA ARG A 168 11.54 17.65 21.04
C ARG A 168 10.46 16.72 20.53
N ILE A 169 10.81 15.44 20.40
CA ILE A 169 9.83 14.36 20.20
C ILE A 169 8.98 14.25 21.45
N GLN A 170 7.66 14.18 21.28
CA GLN A 170 6.71 14.10 22.39
C GLN A 170 6.53 12.67 22.89
N GLU A 171 6.48 11.70 21.98
CA GLU A 171 6.31 10.28 22.29
C GLU A 171 7.57 9.77 23.00
N SER A 172 7.37 9.14 24.15
CA SER A 172 8.42 8.75 25.07
C SER A 172 8.68 7.24 25.09
N ASN A 173 7.69 6.42 24.73
CA ASN A 173 7.76 4.95 24.72
C ASN A 173 6.59 4.32 23.92
N PHE A 174 6.39 3.01 24.00
CA PHE A 174 5.31 2.32 23.26
C PHE A 174 3.89 2.52 23.81
N HIS A 175 3.74 3.18 24.96
CA HIS A 175 2.41 3.49 25.50
C HIS A 175 1.83 4.78 24.92
N ASP A 176 2.67 5.67 24.38
CA ASP A 176 2.29 6.93 23.74
C ASP A 176 2.65 7.00 22.24
N PHE A 177 3.44 6.05 21.72
CA PHE A 177 3.59 5.79 20.28
C PHE A 177 2.57 4.75 19.79
N PRO A 178 1.70 5.05 18.80
CA PRO A 178 0.54 4.23 18.46
C PRO A 178 0.91 3.02 17.58
N LEU A 179 1.55 2.01 18.19
CA LEU A 179 1.86 0.76 17.51
C LEU A 179 0.61 -0.11 17.28
N PRO A 180 0.53 -0.83 16.14
CA PRO A 180 -0.47 -1.87 15.95
C PRO A 180 -0.36 -2.98 16.99
N MET A 181 -1.50 -3.39 17.53
CA MET A 181 -1.64 -4.53 18.42
C MET A 181 -2.22 -5.74 17.67
N ILE A 182 -2.13 -6.93 18.26
CA ILE A 182 -2.64 -8.16 17.64
C ILE A 182 -4.12 -8.08 17.23
N GLY A 183 -4.94 -7.32 17.96
CA GLY A 183 -6.35 -7.12 17.66
C GLY A 183 -6.63 -6.18 16.49
N ASP A 184 -5.64 -5.37 16.09
CA ASP A 184 -5.74 -4.44 14.96
C ASP A 184 -5.44 -5.12 13.63
N MET A 185 -4.83 -6.31 13.69
CA MET A 185 -4.33 -6.99 12.49
C MET A 185 -5.48 -7.45 11.57
N PRO A 186 -5.38 -7.15 10.26
CA PRO A 186 -6.29 -7.73 9.29
C PRO A 186 -6.01 -9.22 9.11
N ARG A 187 -6.98 -9.95 8.54
CA ARG A 187 -6.70 -11.26 7.97
C ARG A 187 -5.79 -11.08 6.73
N VAL A 188 -4.57 -11.58 6.81
CA VAL A 188 -3.58 -11.50 5.72
C VAL A 188 -3.60 -12.78 4.90
N GLU A 189 -3.61 -12.66 3.57
CA GLU A 189 -3.53 -13.78 2.64
C GLU A 189 -2.43 -13.50 1.60
N LEU A 190 -1.46 -14.40 1.52
CA LEU A 190 -0.41 -14.35 0.51
C LEU A 190 -0.78 -15.20 -0.71
N VAL A 191 -0.63 -14.62 -1.89
CA VAL A 191 -0.67 -15.32 -3.19
C VAL A 191 0.73 -15.29 -3.79
N LEU A 192 1.35 -16.46 -3.92
CA LEU A 192 2.66 -16.59 -4.56
C LEU A 192 2.51 -16.66 -6.08
N VAL A 193 3.27 -15.82 -6.81
CA VAL A 193 3.24 -15.75 -8.28
C VAL A 193 4.65 -15.97 -8.85
N PRO A 194 5.26 -17.16 -8.71
CA PRO A 194 6.66 -17.38 -9.09
C PRO A 194 6.82 -17.55 -10.60
N THR A 195 7.03 -16.45 -11.34
CA THR A 195 7.21 -16.50 -12.79
C THR A 195 8.63 -16.92 -13.23
N GLY A 196 9.53 -17.18 -12.28
CA GLY A 196 10.94 -17.47 -12.52
C GLY A 196 11.76 -16.23 -12.92
N GLY A 197 13.00 -16.47 -13.36
CA GLY A 197 13.92 -15.45 -13.83
C GLY A 197 14.81 -14.89 -12.72
N PHE A 198 14.80 -13.56 -12.52
CA PHE A 198 15.61 -12.93 -11.48
C PHE A 198 15.11 -13.30 -10.07
N TRP A 199 16.03 -13.45 -9.12
CA TRP A 199 15.74 -13.74 -7.72
C TRP A 199 15.48 -12.45 -6.94
N GLY A 200 14.21 -12.10 -6.79
CA GLY A 200 13.77 -10.94 -6.03
C GLY A 200 13.66 -11.20 -4.52
N GLY A 201 13.56 -10.15 -3.72
CA GLY A 201 13.35 -10.25 -2.28
C GLY A 201 11.87 -10.42 -1.92
N HIS A 202 11.56 -11.07 -0.80
CA HIS A 202 10.18 -11.16 -0.27
C HIS A 202 9.95 -10.26 0.96
N GLY A 203 11.03 -9.72 1.54
CA GLY A 203 10.97 -8.94 2.77
C GLY A 203 10.14 -7.67 2.63
N GLU A 204 10.37 -6.87 1.61
CA GLU A 204 9.78 -5.52 1.48
C GLU A 204 8.65 -5.37 0.44
N PRO A 205 8.50 -6.20 -0.61
CA PRO A 205 7.51 -5.91 -1.65
C PRO A 205 6.07 -5.84 -1.15
N GLY A 206 5.71 -6.65 -0.16
CA GLY A 206 4.34 -6.74 0.34
C GLY A 206 3.84 -5.47 1.04
N ILE A 207 4.73 -4.61 1.56
CA ILE A 207 4.30 -3.36 2.21
C ILE A 207 3.99 -2.26 1.19
N LEU A 208 4.66 -2.30 0.03
CA LEU A 208 4.59 -1.23 -0.96
C LEU A 208 3.16 -0.90 -1.43
N PRO A 209 2.28 -1.89 -1.73
CA PRO A 209 0.90 -1.59 -2.10
C PRO A 209 -0.04 -1.42 -0.89
N PHE A 210 0.39 -1.71 0.35
CA PHE A 210 -0.50 -1.78 1.51
C PHE A 210 -1.24 -0.46 1.77
N GLN A 211 -0.50 0.63 1.96
CA GLN A 211 -1.10 1.93 2.32
C GLN A 211 -2.06 2.41 1.21
N ALA A 212 -1.66 2.35 -0.05
CA ALA A 212 -2.52 2.77 -1.15
C ALA A 212 -3.78 1.89 -1.28
N ALA A 213 -3.65 0.57 -1.15
CA ALA A 213 -4.82 -0.31 -1.18
C ALA A 213 -5.81 0.04 -0.06
N VAL A 214 -5.32 0.29 1.15
CA VAL A 214 -6.15 0.72 2.29
C VAL A 214 -6.79 2.09 2.04
N LEU A 215 -6.02 3.09 1.62
CA LEU A 215 -6.54 4.44 1.39
C LEU A 215 -7.56 4.48 0.23
N ASN A 216 -7.37 3.68 -0.81
CA ASN A 216 -8.33 3.52 -1.90
C ASN A 216 -9.60 2.81 -1.39
N ALA A 217 -9.46 1.81 -0.52
CA ALA A 217 -10.61 1.13 0.11
C ALA A 217 -11.40 2.07 1.03
N VAL A 218 -10.71 2.95 1.77
CA VAL A 218 -11.33 3.99 2.59
C VAL A 218 -12.16 4.92 1.73
N PHE A 219 -11.64 5.35 0.58
CA PHE A 219 -12.41 6.16 -0.36
C PHE A 219 -13.62 5.41 -0.89
N ALA A 220 -13.48 4.14 -1.27
CA ALA A 220 -14.61 3.31 -1.73
C ALA A 220 -15.70 3.17 -0.66
N ALA A 221 -15.32 3.08 0.63
CA ALA A 221 -16.27 2.96 1.75
C ALA A 221 -16.96 4.28 2.12
N THR A 222 -16.28 5.42 1.94
CA THR A 222 -16.68 6.69 2.58
C THR A 222 -16.85 7.88 1.62
N GLY A 223 -16.34 7.79 0.40
CA GLY A 223 -16.17 8.92 -0.52
C GLY A 223 -15.09 9.92 -0.11
N LYS A 224 -14.34 9.68 0.99
CA LYS A 224 -13.30 10.60 1.48
C LYS A 224 -11.91 10.15 1.06
N ARG A 225 -11.13 11.09 0.52
CA ARG A 225 -9.71 10.89 0.19
C ARG A 225 -8.83 11.40 1.33
N ILE A 226 -8.02 10.51 1.88
CA ILE A 226 -6.94 10.88 2.80
C ILE A 226 -5.67 11.09 1.97
N ARG A 227 -5.08 12.28 2.08
CA ARG A 227 -3.83 12.65 1.36
C ARG A 227 -2.69 13.04 2.30
N SER A 228 -2.91 12.87 3.60
CA SER A 228 -1.94 13.19 4.64
C SER A 228 -2.00 12.11 5.69
N LEU A 229 -0.83 11.55 6.00
CA LEU A 229 -0.64 10.58 7.07
C LEU A 229 0.10 11.24 8.24
N PRO A 230 -0.10 10.76 9.49
CA PRO A 230 -1.03 9.68 9.87
C PRO A 230 -2.50 10.10 9.76
N ILE A 231 -3.42 9.12 9.70
CA ILE A 231 -4.86 9.32 9.79
C ILE A 231 -5.19 9.80 11.21
N LYS A 232 -5.85 10.95 11.32
CA LYS A 232 -6.18 11.58 12.61
C LYS A 232 -7.63 11.31 13.02
N PRO A 233 -7.93 11.36 14.34
CA PRO A 233 -9.29 11.28 14.83
C PRO A 233 -10.22 12.32 14.20
N GLY A 234 -11.21 11.87 13.43
CA GLY A 234 -12.19 12.73 12.77
C GLY A 234 -11.97 12.98 11.29
N ASP A 235 -10.82 12.61 10.72
CA ASP A 235 -10.61 12.68 9.27
C ASP A 235 -11.71 11.90 8.51
N LEU A 236 -12.17 10.80 9.11
CA LEU A 236 -13.16 9.89 8.56
C LEU A 236 -14.56 10.00 9.15
N ARG A 237 -14.83 10.93 10.08
CA ARG A 237 -16.19 11.14 10.63
C ARG A 237 -17.14 11.59 9.52
N LYS A 238 -18.33 10.98 9.39
CA LYS A 238 -19.34 11.49 8.44
C LYS A 238 -19.73 12.93 8.84
N ALA A 239 -19.92 13.78 7.83
CA ALA A 239 -20.33 15.18 8.03
C ALA A 239 -21.74 15.26 8.63
#